data_AF-A0A2D4IEL3-F1
#
_entry.id   AF-A0A2D4IEL3-F1
#
_cell.length_a   1.000
_cell.length_b   1.000
_cell.length_c   1.000
_cell.angle_alpha   90.00
_cell.angle_beta   90.00
_cell.angle_gamma   90.00
#
_symmetry.space_group_name_H-M   'P 1'
#
loop_
_entity.id
_entity.type
_entity.pdbx_description
1 polymer ?
#
loop_
_entity_poly.entity_id
_entity_poly.type
_entity_poly.pdbx_seq_one_letter_code
_entity_poly.pdbx_strand_id
1 'polypeptide(L)'
;DGHGCNVAVHQACYGIVQVPTGPWFCRKCESQERAARVKCELCPHKDGALKRTDGGGWAHVVCALYIPEVQFANVSTMEPIVLQSVPHDRYNKTCYICEDQGRESKAASGACMTCNKHGCRQAFHVTCAQFAGLLCEEEGNGADNVQYCGYCKYHFSKLVRTC
;
A
#
# COMPACT_ATOMS: atom_id res chain seq x y z
N ASP A 1 -20.80 -7.65 -3.78
CA ASP A 1 -19.40 -7.88 -4.19
C ASP A 1 -19.32 -8.73 -5.43
N GLY A 2 -18.21 -8.62 -6.19
CA GLY A 2 -17.90 -9.53 -7.30
C GLY A 2 -17.67 -10.96 -6.79
N HIS A 3 -18.00 -11.96 -7.61
CA HIS A 3 -17.84 -13.36 -7.22
C HIS A 3 -16.37 -13.66 -6.84
N GLY A 4 -16.14 -14.09 -5.60
CA GLY A 4 -14.79 -14.38 -5.07
C GLY A 4 -13.94 -13.14 -4.69
N CYS A 5 -14.55 -11.95 -4.57
CA CYS A 5 -13.87 -10.73 -4.12
C CYS A 5 -14.31 -10.33 -2.72
N ASN A 6 -13.35 -10.16 -1.80
CA ASN A 6 -13.59 -9.76 -0.41
C ASN A 6 -13.09 -8.33 -0.13
N VAL A 7 -13.06 -7.46 -1.14
CA VAL A 7 -12.62 -6.07 -0.95
C VAL A 7 -13.73 -5.30 -0.22
N ALA A 8 -13.44 -4.90 1.00
CA ALA A 8 -14.23 -3.96 1.78
C ALA A 8 -13.38 -2.71 2.05
N VAL A 9 -13.94 -1.53 1.77
CA VAL A 9 -13.25 -0.24 1.89
C VAL A 9 -14.23 0.83 2.36
N HIS A 10 -13.74 1.79 3.14
CA HIS A 10 -14.49 3.02 3.34
C HIS A 10 -14.57 3.82 2.03
N GLN A 11 -15.64 4.60 1.87
CA GLN A 11 -15.85 5.48 0.72
C GLN A 11 -14.62 6.38 0.47
N ALA A 12 -14.14 7.03 1.54
CA ALA A 12 -12.98 7.92 1.50
C ALA A 12 -11.65 7.19 1.26
N CYS A 13 -11.47 5.97 1.78
CA CYS A 13 -10.23 5.20 1.61
C CYS A 13 -10.04 4.63 0.19
N TYR A 14 -11.05 4.70 -0.67
CA TYR A 14 -10.98 4.21 -2.05
C TYR A 14 -11.38 5.25 -3.10
N GLY A 15 -11.75 6.46 -2.68
CA GLY A 15 -12.17 7.54 -3.58
C GLY A 15 -13.49 7.25 -4.30
N ILE A 16 -14.46 6.64 -3.61
CA ILE A 16 -15.79 6.37 -4.15
C ILE A 16 -16.57 7.69 -4.12
N VAL A 17 -16.80 8.31 -5.28
CA VAL A 17 -17.49 9.62 -5.38
C VAL A 17 -18.91 9.57 -4.84
N GLN A 18 -19.65 8.50 -5.17
CA GLN A 18 -21.02 8.28 -4.72
C GLN A 18 -21.21 6.80 -4.38
N VAL A 19 -21.75 6.51 -3.19
CA VAL A 19 -22.12 5.14 -2.81
C VAL A 19 -23.31 4.71 -3.69
N PRO A 20 -23.19 3.62 -4.46
CA PRO A 20 -24.28 3.17 -5.31
C PRO A 20 -25.43 2.62 -4.46
N THR A 21 -26.66 2.78 -4.94
CA THR A 21 -27.87 2.18 -4.35
C THR A 21 -27.98 0.68 -4.66
N GLY A 22 -27.23 0.20 -5.66
CA GLY A 22 -27.15 -1.20 -6.06
C GLY A 22 -25.79 -1.84 -5.75
N PRO A 23 -25.47 -2.98 -6.38
CA PRO A 23 -24.20 -3.66 -6.18
C PRO A 23 -23.00 -2.75 -6.48
N TRP A 24 -22.01 -2.78 -5.59
CA TRP A 24 -20.72 -2.14 -5.78
C TRP A 24 -19.66 -3.18 -6.17
N PHE A 25 -18.74 -2.77 -7.04
CA PHE A 25 -17.59 -3.57 -7.46
C PHE A 25 -16.32 -2.72 -7.37
N CYS A 26 -15.23 -3.28 -6.85
CA CYS A 26 -13.95 -2.61 -6.89
C CYS A 26 -13.41 -2.57 -8.33
N ARG A 27 -12.44 -1.68 -8.62
CA ARG A 27 -11.85 -1.54 -9.96
C ARG A 27 -11.29 -2.86 -10.53
N LYS A 28 -10.77 -3.74 -9.66
CA LYS A 28 -10.30 -5.09 -10.06
C LYS A 28 -11.45 -5.95 -10.60
N CYS A 29 -12.63 -5.92 -9.99
CA CYS A 29 -13.80 -6.68 -10.42
C CYS A 29 -14.49 -6.07 -11.64
N GLU A 30 -14.45 -4.75 -11.78
CA GLU A 30 -14.94 -4.05 -12.98
C GLU A 30 -14.05 -4.29 -14.20
N SER A 31 -12.76 -4.57 -13.97
CA SER A 31 -11.80 -4.84 -15.04
C SER A 31 -12.12 -6.15 -15.76
N GLN A 32 -12.07 -6.11 -17.10
CA GLN A 32 -12.17 -7.30 -17.96
C GLN A 32 -10.81 -8.01 -18.14
N GLU A 33 -9.74 -7.51 -17.51
CA GLU A 33 -8.41 -8.11 -17.60
C GLU A 33 -8.35 -9.48 -16.91
N ARG A 34 -7.49 -10.36 -17.44
CA ARG A 34 -7.23 -11.66 -16.79
C ARG A 34 -6.71 -11.43 -15.37
N ALA A 35 -7.31 -12.11 -14.38
CA ALA A 35 -6.97 -11.96 -12.97
C ALA A 35 -5.46 -12.07 -12.66
N ALA A 36 -4.72 -12.90 -13.41
CA ALA A 36 -3.27 -13.05 -13.25
C ALA A 36 -2.45 -11.78 -13.59
N ARG A 37 -3.01 -10.84 -14.37
CA ARG A 37 -2.39 -9.56 -14.74
C ARG A 37 -2.72 -8.44 -13.76
N VAL A 38 -3.82 -8.58 -13.00
CA VAL A 38 -4.27 -7.60 -12.01
C VAL A 38 -3.56 -7.84 -10.68
N LYS A 39 -2.31 -7.40 -10.60
CA LYS A 39 -1.42 -7.54 -9.44
C LYS A 39 -0.76 -6.21 -9.11
N CYS A 40 -0.51 -5.97 -7.82
CA CYS A 40 0.21 -4.79 -7.37
C CYS A 40 1.65 -4.80 -7.89
N GLU A 41 2.10 -3.68 -8.42
CA GLU A 41 3.49 -3.47 -8.87
C GLU A 41 4.44 -3.17 -7.70
N LEU A 42 3.90 -2.75 -6.56
CA LEU A 42 4.67 -2.30 -5.40
C LEU A 42 4.88 -3.39 -4.34
N CYS A 43 4.17 -4.51 -4.40
CA CYS A 43 4.29 -5.57 -3.38
C CYS A 43 3.94 -6.96 -3.93
N PRO A 44 4.29 -8.05 -3.23
CA PRO A 44 4.04 -9.41 -3.70
C PRO A 44 2.63 -9.95 -3.42
N HIS A 45 1.76 -9.20 -2.74
CA HIS A 45 0.43 -9.66 -2.34
C HIS A 45 -0.62 -9.46 -3.44
N LYS A 46 -1.53 -10.43 -3.60
CA LYS A 46 -2.49 -10.51 -4.72
C LYS A 46 -3.86 -9.89 -4.41
N ASP A 47 -4.22 -9.85 -3.14
CA ASP A 47 -5.53 -9.42 -2.65
C ASP A 47 -5.48 -8.03 -2.05
N GLY A 48 -6.63 -7.40 -1.89
CA GLY A 48 -6.75 -6.02 -1.40
C GLY A 48 -7.27 -5.05 -2.46
N ALA A 49 -7.46 -3.80 -2.05
CA ALA A 49 -8.02 -2.75 -2.88
C ALA A 49 -6.99 -2.20 -3.87
N LEU A 50 -7.21 -2.40 -5.16
CA LEU A 50 -6.32 -1.98 -6.24
C LEU A 50 -6.91 -0.81 -7.04
N LYS A 51 -6.04 0.04 -7.59
CA LYS A 51 -6.35 1.04 -8.61
C LYS A 51 -5.36 0.93 -9.76
N ARG A 52 -5.71 1.47 -10.93
CA ARG A 52 -4.81 1.53 -12.10
C ARG A 52 -3.65 2.48 -11.83
N THR A 53 -2.49 2.15 -12.40
CA THR A 53 -1.31 3.03 -12.39
C THR A 53 -1.21 3.86 -13.67
N ASP A 54 -0.43 4.94 -13.61
CA ASP A 54 -0.03 5.77 -14.76
C ASP A 54 0.75 4.99 -15.83
N GLY A 55 1.45 3.91 -15.44
CA GLY A 55 2.11 2.97 -16.33
C GLY A 55 1.21 1.89 -16.96
N GLY A 56 -0.11 1.94 -16.72
CA GLY A 56 -1.08 0.97 -17.25
C GLY A 56 -1.18 -0.34 -16.46
N GLY A 57 -0.49 -0.45 -15.33
CA GLY A 57 -0.57 -1.57 -14.40
C GLY A 57 -1.55 -1.31 -13.25
N TRP A 58 -1.24 -1.89 -12.09
CA TRP A 58 -2.09 -1.87 -10.90
C TRP A 58 -1.25 -1.71 -9.64
N ALA A 59 -1.76 -0.95 -8.68
CA ALA A 59 -1.14 -0.82 -7.37
C ALA A 59 -2.22 -0.82 -6.29
N HIS A 60 -1.84 -1.27 -5.08
CA HIS A 60 -2.72 -1.15 -3.93
C HIS A 60 -2.83 0.29 -3.49
N VAL A 61 -4.04 0.68 -3.08
CA VAL A 61 -4.25 2.00 -2.47
C VAL A 61 -3.41 2.15 -1.20
N VAL A 62 -3.32 1.12 -0.36
CA VAL A 62 -2.47 1.16 0.84
C VAL A 62 -0.98 1.30 0.48
N CYS A 63 -0.48 0.61 -0.54
CA CYS A 63 0.91 0.80 -0.98
C CYS A 63 1.18 2.23 -1.44
N ALA A 64 0.23 2.83 -2.14
CA ALA A 64 0.33 4.22 -2.60
C ALA A 64 0.28 5.24 -1.45
N LEU A 65 -0.50 4.99 -0.40
CA LEU A 65 -0.55 5.86 0.78
C LEU A 65 0.75 5.86 1.57
N TYR A 66 1.42 4.71 1.71
CA TYR A 66 2.56 4.53 2.64
C TYR A 66 3.94 4.57 1.97
N ILE A 67 4.03 4.68 0.64
CA ILE A 67 5.29 4.99 -0.06
C ILE A 67 5.27 6.49 -0.38
N PRO A 68 6.13 7.32 0.26
CA PRO A 68 6.00 8.78 0.22
C PRO A 68 6.03 9.41 -1.18
N GLU A 69 6.74 8.78 -2.11
CA GLU A 69 6.91 9.29 -3.47
C GLU A 69 5.79 8.86 -4.43
N VAL A 70 4.89 7.98 -4.00
CA VAL A 70 3.70 7.62 -4.79
C VAL A 70 2.64 8.69 -4.63
N GLN A 71 1.98 9.04 -5.72
CA GLN A 71 0.94 10.06 -5.73
C GLN A 71 -0.37 9.51 -6.30
N PHE A 72 -1.45 10.25 -6.10
CA PHE A 72 -2.70 10.05 -6.83
C PHE A 72 -2.88 11.23 -7.78
N ALA A 73 -3.14 10.96 -9.07
CA ALA A 73 -3.39 12.02 -10.04
C ALA A 73 -4.64 12.85 -9.69
N ASN A 74 -5.62 12.22 -9.02
CA ASN A 74 -6.76 12.88 -8.41
C ASN A 74 -6.98 12.32 -7.00
N VAL A 75 -6.88 13.17 -5.99
CA VAL A 75 -6.99 12.78 -4.57
C VAL A 75 -8.43 12.46 -4.14
N SER A 76 -9.44 13.03 -4.82
CA SER A 76 -10.85 12.77 -4.53
C SER A 76 -11.30 11.39 -5.03
N THR A 77 -10.84 11.00 -6.22
CA THR A 77 -11.13 9.68 -6.79
C THR A 77 -10.07 8.63 -6.46
N MET A 78 -8.92 9.05 -5.92
CA MET A 78 -7.76 8.22 -5.64
C MET A 78 -7.32 7.38 -6.85
N GLU A 79 -7.33 7.94 -8.06
CA GLU A 79 -6.87 7.27 -9.29
C GLU A 79 -6.55 8.25 -10.44
N PRO A 80 -5.68 7.85 -11.39
CA PRO A 80 -4.73 6.72 -11.28
C PRO A 80 -3.67 6.95 -10.19
N ILE A 81 -3.07 5.86 -9.74
CA ILE A 81 -1.88 5.88 -8.90
C ILE A 81 -0.68 6.24 -9.79
N VAL A 82 0.13 7.21 -9.37
CA VAL A 82 1.26 7.75 -10.13
C VAL A 82 2.56 7.20 -9.56
N LEU A 83 3.31 6.43 -10.35
CA LEU A 83 4.54 5.76 -9.92
C LEU A 83 5.82 6.39 -10.50
N GLN A 84 5.71 7.28 -11.48
CA GLN A 84 6.87 7.87 -12.17
C GLN A 84 7.88 8.58 -11.24
N SER A 85 7.43 9.05 -10.08
CA SER A 85 8.27 9.75 -9.10
C SER A 85 8.92 8.84 -8.06
N VAL A 86 8.63 7.53 -8.07
CA VAL A 86 9.18 6.58 -7.10
C VAL A 86 10.66 6.31 -7.42
N PRO A 87 11.60 6.64 -6.52
CA PRO A 87 13.02 6.49 -6.80
C PRO A 87 13.42 5.00 -6.84
N HIS A 88 14.43 4.70 -7.65
CA HIS A 88 14.94 3.34 -7.83
C HIS A 88 15.41 2.69 -6.52
N ASP A 89 15.82 3.52 -5.55
CA ASP A 89 16.21 3.08 -4.21
C ASP A 89 15.10 2.36 -3.44
N ARG A 90 13.81 2.66 -3.72
CA ARG A 90 12.67 1.97 -3.12
C ARG A 90 12.55 0.53 -3.63
N TYR A 91 12.87 0.32 -4.91
CA TYR A 91 12.84 -0.98 -5.59
C TYR A 91 14.09 -1.83 -5.30
N ASN A 92 15.19 -1.21 -4.88
CA ASN A 92 16.45 -1.88 -4.54
C ASN A 92 16.56 -2.30 -3.07
N LYS A 93 15.46 -2.27 -2.31
CA LYS A 93 15.46 -2.73 -0.90
C LYS A 93 14.95 -4.15 -0.80
N THR A 94 15.42 -4.83 0.25
CA THR A 94 14.92 -6.15 0.63
C THR A 94 13.94 -6.01 1.79
N CYS A 95 12.75 -6.60 1.63
CA CYS A 95 11.76 -6.66 2.70
C CYS A 95 12.15 -7.68 3.76
N TYR A 96 12.57 -7.22 4.94
CA TYR A 96 13.00 -8.10 6.03
C TYR A 96 11.89 -9.06 6.48
N ILE A 97 10.62 -8.67 6.37
CA ILE A 97 9.48 -9.52 6.73
C ILE A 97 9.36 -10.71 5.77
N CYS A 98 9.65 -10.50 4.49
CA CYS A 98 9.68 -11.59 3.51
C CYS A 98 10.90 -12.50 3.73
N GLU A 99 12.06 -11.95 4.08
CA GLU A 99 13.26 -12.73 4.43
C GLU A 99 13.04 -13.57 5.68
N ASP A 100 12.48 -12.99 6.76
CA ASP A 100 12.11 -13.70 8.00
C ASP A 100 11.17 -14.90 7.73
N GLN A 101 10.44 -14.88 6.61
CA GLN A 101 9.51 -15.93 6.19
C GLN A 101 10.09 -16.90 5.16
N GLY A 102 11.38 -16.80 4.82
CA GLY A 102 12.03 -17.62 3.79
C GLY A 102 11.46 -17.39 2.39
N ARG A 103 11.07 -16.13 2.08
CA ARG A 103 10.50 -15.73 0.78
C ARG A 103 11.43 -14.74 0.06
N GLU A 104 12.68 -15.13 -0.16
CA GLU A 104 13.76 -14.28 -0.70
C GLU A 104 13.39 -13.71 -2.07
N SER A 105 12.80 -14.53 -2.95
CA SER A 105 12.33 -14.08 -4.28
C SER A 105 11.25 -13.00 -4.20
N LYS A 106 10.46 -12.98 -3.12
CA LYS A 106 9.45 -11.94 -2.87
C LYS A 106 10.06 -10.74 -2.15
N ALA A 107 11.08 -10.97 -1.33
CA ALA A 107 11.71 -9.94 -0.53
C ALA A 107 12.31 -8.81 -1.37
N ALA A 108 12.89 -9.14 -2.54
CA ALA A 108 13.46 -8.19 -3.49
C ALA A 108 12.50 -7.77 -4.62
N SER A 109 11.19 -8.05 -4.50
CA SER A 109 10.20 -7.67 -5.52
C SER A 109 9.48 -6.37 -5.15
N GLY A 110 9.02 -5.57 -6.12
CA GLY A 110 8.25 -4.36 -5.85
C GLY A 110 9.05 -3.29 -5.09
N ALA A 111 8.38 -2.45 -4.31
CA ALA A 111 8.97 -1.32 -3.60
C ALA A 111 8.80 -1.46 -2.08
N CYS A 112 9.81 -1.06 -1.31
CA CYS A 112 9.73 -1.06 0.15
C CYS A 112 9.60 0.36 0.71
N MET A 113 8.78 0.48 1.76
CA MET A 113 8.89 1.58 2.70
C MET A 113 10.02 1.31 3.71
N THR A 114 10.44 2.34 4.42
CA THR A 114 11.50 2.27 5.44
C THR A 114 10.93 2.57 6.82
N CYS A 115 11.47 1.92 7.85
CA CYS A 115 11.09 2.20 9.23
C CYS A 115 11.23 3.70 9.56
N ASN A 116 10.18 4.29 10.14
CA ASN A 116 10.13 5.73 10.46
C ASN A 116 11.03 6.14 11.64
N LYS A 117 11.67 5.18 12.34
CA LYS A 117 12.63 5.50 13.41
C LYS A 117 13.92 6.04 12.79
N HIS A 118 14.30 7.26 13.17
CA HIS A 118 15.55 7.89 12.74
C HIS A 118 16.77 6.96 12.92
N GLY A 119 17.57 6.82 11.87
CA GLY A 119 18.76 5.94 11.83
C GLY A 119 18.47 4.46 11.54
N CYS A 120 17.21 4.01 11.61
CA CYS A 120 16.84 2.65 11.26
C CYS A 120 16.85 2.46 9.74
N ARG A 121 17.47 1.37 9.27
CA ARG A 121 17.54 1.03 7.84
C ARG A 121 16.65 -0.14 7.43
N GLN A 122 15.83 -0.66 8.35
CA GLN A 122 14.92 -1.75 8.05
C GLN A 122 13.89 -1.32 7.01
N ALA A 123 13.73 -2.15 5.98
CA ALA A 123 12.82 -1.91 4.87
C ALA A 123 11.84 -3.08 4.74
N PHE A 124 10.62 -2.79 4.32
CA PHE A 124 9.56 -3.77 4.20
C PHE A 124 8.50 -3.31 3.21
N HIS A 125 7.80 -4.27 2.58
CA HIS A 125 6.60 -3.95 1.81
C HIS A 125 5.53 -3.39 2.72
N VAL A 126 4.78 -2.40 2.22
CA VAL A 126 3.64 -1.82 2.93
C VAL A 126 2.65 -2.90 3.38
N THR A 127 2.23 -3.78 2.48
CA THR A 127 1.29 -4.87 2.80
C THR A 127 1.87 -5.88 3.79
N CYS A 128 3.18 -6.12 3.78
CA CYS A 128 3.79 -7.01 4.77
C CYS A 128 3.74 -6.38 6.18
N ALA A 129 3.98 -5.07 6.28
CA ALA A 129 3.78 -4.34 7.53
C ALA A 129 2.30 -4.26 7.94
N GLN A 130 1.38 -4.10 6.98
CA GLN A 130 -0.06 -4.11 7.23
C GLN A 130 -0.49 -5.41 7.91
N PHE A 131 -0.14 -6.57 7.34
CA PHE A 131 -0.48 -7.87 7.93
C PHE A 131 0.22 -8.14 9.27
N ALA A 132 1.37 -7.51 9.50
CA ALA A 132 2.09 -7.60 10.76
C ALA A 132 1.62 -6.57 11.81
N GLY A 133 0.65 -5.69 11.49
CA GLY A 133 0.16 -4.66 12.39
C GLY A 133 1.19 -3.57 12.70
N LEU A 134 2.03 -3.21 11.72
CA LEU A 134 3.20 -2.32 11.88
C LEU A 134 3.05 -0.95 11.21
N LEU A 135 1.90 -0.68 10.60
CA LEU A 135 1.58 0.60 9.97
C LEU A 135 0.96 1.56 10.99
N CYS A 136 1.29 2.84 10.87
CA CYS A 136 0.78 3.91 11.72
C CYS A 136 0.33 5.11 10.88
N GLU A 137 -0.64 5.83 11.42
CA GLU A 137 -1.08 7.15 10.93
C GLU A 137 -0.72 8.16 12.02
N GLU A 138 0.17 9.10 11.72
CA GLU A 138 0.68 10.11 12.65
C GLU A 138 0.21 11.51 12.22
N GLU A 139 0.16 12.46 13.16
CA GLU A 139 -0.09 13.87 12.83
C GLU A 139 1.07 14.40 11.97
N GLY A 140 0.73 14.92 10.79
CA GLY A 140 1.68 15.53 9.87
C GLY A 140 1.96 16.99 10.21
N ASN A 141 2.82 17.63 9.39
CA ASN A 141 3.09 19.06 9.53
C ASN A 141 1.89 19.89 9.04
N GLY A 142 1.06 20.35 9.97
CA GLY A 142 -0.09 21.22 9.71
C GLY A 142 -1.41 20.58 10.15
N ALA A 143 -2.39 21.41 10.51
CA ALA A 143 -3.74 20.94 10.83
C ALA A 143 -4.30 20.13 9.65
N ASP A 144 -4.82 18.94 9.93
CA ASP A 144 -5.41 17.96 9.00
C ASP A 144 -4.45 17.15 8.09
N ASN A 145 -3.13 17.35 8.19
CA ASN A 145 -2.18 16.48 7.46
C ASN A 145 -1.95 15.17 8.22
N VAL A 146 -2.07 14.03 7.54
CA VAL A 146 -1.76 12.70 8.09
C VAL A 146 -0.47 12.18 7.47
N GLN A 147 0.48 11.78 8.31
CA GLN A 147 1.67 11.06 7.89
C GLN A 147 1.42 9.55 7.98
N TYR A 148 1.37 8.90 6.82
CA TYR A 148 1.30 7.44 6.71
C TYR A 148 2.70 6.85 6.83
N CYS A 149 2.99 6.18 7.94
CA CYS A 149 4.33 5.66 8.25
C CYS A 149 4.29 4.23 8.81
N GLY A 150 5.44 3.67 9.15
CA GLY A 150 5.50 2.34 9.72
C GLY A 150 6.81 2.05 10.42
N TYR A 151 6.78 1.08 11.33
CA TYR A 151 7.93 0.73 12.17
C TYR A 151 8.28 -0.74 12.04
N CYS A 152 9.58 -1.08 12.07
CA CYS A 152 9.95 -2.50 12.17
C CYS A 152 9.47 -3.07 13.52
N LYS A 153 9.31 -4.40 13.61
CA LYS A 153 8.84 -5.09 14.83
C LYS A 153 9.53 -4.59 16.10
N TYR A 154 10.85 -4.39 16.03
CA TYR A 154 11.65 -3.88 17.15
C TYR A 154 11.22 -2.49 17.62
N HIS A 155 11.11 -1.51 16.71
CA HIS A 155 10.73 -0.15 17.08
C HIS A 155 9.24 -0.01 17.41
N PHE A 156 8.38 -0.77 16.73
CA PHE A 156 6.96 -0.80 17.04
C PHE A 156 6.70 -1.30 18.47
N SER A 157 7.38 -2.37 18.89
CA SER A 157 7.25 -2.91 20.25
C SER A 157 7.63 -1.93 21.36
N LYS A 158 8.43 -0.90 21.05
CA LYS A 158 8.83 0.15 21.99
C LYS A 158 7.83 1.31 22.03
N LEU A 159 7.12 1.58 20.94
CA LEU A 159 6.06 2.58 20.86
C LEU A 159 4.83 2.15 21.67
N VAL A 160 4.44 0.88 21.54
CA VAL A 160 3.29 0.32 22.28
C VAL A 160 3.52 0.32 23.80
N ARG A 161 4.77 0.25 24.25
CA ARG A 161 5.13 0.29 25.68
C ARG A 161 5.13 1.69 26.28
N THR A 162 4.97 2.72 25.47
CA THR A 162 4.90 4.13 25.91
C THR A 162 3.48 4.70 25.93
N CYS A 163 2.47 3.86 25.66
CA CYS A 163 1.05 4.13 25.87
C CYS A 163 0.56 3.42 27.13
#